data_AF-Q2LWB5-F1
#
_entry.id   AF-Q2LWB5-F1
#
_cell.length_a   1.000
_cell.length_b   1.000
_cell.length_c   1.000
_cell.angle_alpha   90.00
_cell.angle_beta   90.00
_cell.angle_gamma   90.00
#
_symmetry.space_group_name_H-M   'P 1'
#
loop_
_entity.id
_entity.type
_entity.pdbx_description
1 polymer ?
#
loop_
_entity_poly.entity_id
_entity_poly.type
_entity_poly.pdbx_seq_one_letter_code
_entity_poly.pdbx_strand_id
1 'polypeptide(L)'
;MSLELFKLMENTTLEFFLDRINLISIISTKSVEILYIKSGQIMKLSTRGRYGLRFMLDLAVHYNEGPIFLKDIAQRQGISEKYLWQLIHPLKTAGLINSTRGAHGGYQLAKNPEDITLKDIMQVVEGPLCLVDCVDNASICERASTCITRNVWQEATRVILKTLESLTLETMVKRQTEKEKQAT
;
A
#
# COMPACT_ATOMS: atom_id res chain seq x y z
N MET A 1 50.06 -7.01 31.23
CA MET A 1 48.97 -6.65 32.16
C MET A 1 47.92 -5.85 31.39
N SER A 2 47.31 -6.46 30.37
CA SER A 2 46.48 -5.76 29.37
C SER A 2 45.54 -6.70 28.60
N LEU A 3 44.99 -7.74 29.25
CA LEU A 3 43.95 -8.59 28.64
C LEU A 3 42.92 -9.14 29.62
N GLU A 4 43.05 -8.89 30.93
CA GLU A 4 42.07 -9.39 31.92
C GLU A 4 41.01 -8.36 32.35
N LEU A 5 41.12 -7.09 31.95
CA LEU A 5 40.09 -6.08 32.23
C LEU A 5 38.91 -6.09 31.24
N PHE A 6 38.98 -6.87 30.15
CA PHE A 6 37.90 -6.91 29.13
C PHE A 6 36.84 -7.99 29.40
N LYS A 7 36.99 -8.81 30.46
CA LYS A 7 36.10 -9.94 30.77
C LYS A 7 34.99 -9.65 31.79
N LEU A 8 34.80 -8.40 32.21
CA LEU A 8 33.86 -8.05 33.29
C LEU A 8 32.94 -6.86 32.97
N MET A 9 32.48 -6.70 31.72
CA MET A 9 31.36 -5.78 31.45
C MET A 9 30.20 -6.54 30.82
N GLU A 10 29.10 -6.58 31.58
CA GLU A 10 27.80 -7.08 31.16
C GLU A 10 27.34 -6.41 29.86
N ASN A 11 26.73 -7.21 28.99
CA ASN A 11 26.46 -6.94 27.59
C ASN A 11 25.39 -5.85 27.31
N THR A 12 25.10 -4.99 28.28
CA THR A 12 24.00 -4.00 28.22
C THR A 12 24.48 -2.54 28.27
N THR A 13 25.78 -2.30 28.45
CA THR A 13 26.37 -0.94 28.48
C THR A 13 27.18 -0.56 27.24
N LEU A 14 27.42 -1.51 26.31
CA LEU A 14 28.09 -1.24 25.04
C LEU A 14 27.17 -0.61 23.98
N GLU A 15 25.86 -0.94 23.99
CA GLU A 15 24.86 -0.32 23.11
C GLU A 15 24.68 1.18 23.42
N PHE A 16 24.82 1.58 24.70
CA PHE A 16 24.67 2.97 25.12
C PHE A 16 25.91 3.83 24.83
N PHE A 17 27.08 3.22 24.68
CA PHE A 17 28.34 3.95 24.44
C PHE A 17 28.55 4.27 22.95
N LEU A 18 27.96 3.48 22.05
CA LEU A 18 28.07 3.66 20.60
C LEU A 18 27.18 4.78 20.03
N ASP A 19 26.26 5.32 20.83
CA ASP A 19 25.38 6.43 20.44
C ASP A 19 26.03 7.82 20.60
N ARG A 20 27.24 7.91 21.19
CA ARG A 20 27.93 9.18 21.48
C ARG A 20 29.25 9.43 20.74
N ILE A 21 29.72 8.50 19.93
CA ILE A 21 30.91 8.72 19.09
C ILE A 21 30.51 8.50 17.64
N ASN A 22 30.52 9.58 16.87
CA ASN A 22 30.22 9.65 15.45
C ASN A 22 31.34 8.95 14.62
N LEU A 23 31.54 7.65 14.84
CA LEU A 23 32.57 6.78 14.25
C LEU A 23 32.04 6.04 13.02
N ILE A 24 31.25 6.74 12.20
CA ILE A 24 30.70 6.25 10.92
C ILE A 24 31.80 6.00 9.86
N SER A 25 33.07 6.33 10.07
CA SER A 25 34.01 6.44 8.94
C SER A 25 35.04 5.32 8.70
N ILE A 26 35.17 4.27 9.53
CA ILE A 26 36.34 3.36 9.39
C ILE A 26 36.04 1.88 9.07
N ILE A 27 34.81 1.38 9.19
CA ILE A 27 34.52 -0.02 8.77
C ILE A 27 34.00 -0.05 7.34
N SER A 28 34.91 0.17 6.39
CA SER A 28 34.72 -0.14 4.97
C SER A 28 34.72 -1.65 4.78
N THR A 29 33.55 -2.27 4.90
CA THR A 29 33.31 -3.62 4.38
C THR A 29 32.05 -3.57 3.52
N LYS A 30 32.24 -3.75 2.20
CA LYS A 30 31.20 -3.83 1.16
C LYS A 30 30.09 -4.87 1.42
N SER A 31 30.18 -5.62 2.51
CA SER A 31 29.19 -6.60 2.97
C SER A 31 28.09 -6.00 3.86
N VAL A 32 28.32 -4.84 4.50
CA VAL A 32 27.35 -4.21 5.41
C VAL A 32 26.36 -3.30 4.66
N GLU A 33 26.76 -2.70 3.54
CA GLU A 33 25.88 -1.84 2.72
C GLU A 33 24.62 -2.57 2.22
N ILE A 34 24.68 -3.89 2.00
CA ILE A 34 23.53 -4.67 1.53
C ILE A 34 22.49 -4.87 2.65
N LEU A 35 22.91 -4.93 3.91
CA LEU A 35 22.00 -5.09 5.06
C LEU A 35 21.29 -3.78 5.45
N TYR A 36 21.86 -2.62 5.07
CA TYR A 36 21.31 -1.30 5.37
C TYR A 36 20.45 -0.67 4.26
N ILE A 37 20.25 -1.36 3.12
CA ILE A 37 19.33 -0.87 2.08
C ILE A 37 17.90 -1.35 2.37
N LYS A 38 17.11 -0.40 2.86
CA LYS A 38 15.63 -0.35 2.99
C LYS A 38 15.03 -1.13 4.15
N SER A 39 14.41 -0.37 5.05
CA SER A 39 13.27 -0.77 5.90
C SER A 39 12.42 -1.84 5.21
N GLY A 40 12.66 -3.10 5.56
CA GLY A 40 12.15 -4.27 4.82
C GLY A 40 10.73 -4.59 5.24
N GLN A 41 9.76 -3.85 4.70
CA GLN A 41 8.33 -4.14 4.85
C GLN A 41 8.04 -5.60 4.46
N ILE A 42 7.35 -6.32 5.35
CA ILE A 42 6.90 -7.72 5.17
C ILE A 42 5.88 -7.86 4.00
N MET A 43 5.35 -6.74 3.48
CA MET A 43 4.45 -6.72 2.33
C MET A 43 4.70 -5.46 1.49
N LYS A 44 4.90 -5.63 0.19
CA LYS A 44 5.12 -4.52 -0.75
C LYS A 44 3.91 -4.36 -1.66
N LEU A 45 3.09 -3.34 -1.38
CA LEU A 45 1.99 -2.98 -2.28
C LEU A 45 2.54 -2.30 -3.55
N SER A 46 1.95 -2.60 -4.70
CA SER A 46 2.41 -2.01 -5.94
C SER A 46 2.07 -0.52 -6.00
N THR A 47 2.74 0.20 -6.90
CA THR A 47 2.38 1.58 -7.19
C THR A 47 0.96 1.67 -7.76
N ARG A 48 0.49 0.62 -8.43
CA ARG A 48 -0.82 0.58 -9.07
C ARG A 48 -1.95 0.56 -8.04
N GLY A 49 -1.84 -0.25 -6.97
CA GLY A 49 -2.79 -0.23 -5.86
C GLY A 49 -2.81 1.09 -5.12
N ARG A 50 -1.63 1.60 -4.75
CA ARG A 50 -1.52 2.90 -4.07
C ARG A 50 -2.15 4.03 -4.89
N TYR A 51 -1.87 4.09 -6.19
CA TYR A 51 -2.38 5.16 -7.04
C TYR A 51 -3.85 4.95 -7.42
N GLY A 52 -4.30 3.70 -7.55
CA GLY A 52 -5.71 3.33 -7.70
C GLY A 52 -6.57 3.82 -6.54
N LEU A 53 -6.14 3.55 -5.32
CA LEU A 53 -6.83 4.04 -4.12
C LEU A 53 -6.89 5.57 -4.06
N ARG A 54 -5.77 6.25 -4.34
CA ARG A 54 -5.72 7.71 -4.36
C ARG A 54 -6.61 8.33 -5.42
N PHE A 55 -6.63 7.75 -6.62
CA PHE A 55 -7.51 8.16 -7.70
C PHE A 55 -8.99 8.02 -7.30
N MET A 56 -9.39 6.87 -6.74
CA MET A 56 -10.77 6.62 -6.33
C MET A 56 -11.19 7.48 -5.13
N LEU A 57 -10.29 7.72 -4.18
CA LEU A 57 -10.54 8.63 -3.06
C LEU A 57 -10.74 10.06 -3.54
N ASP A 58 -9.94 10.53 -4.51
CA ASP A 58 -10.09 11.87 -5.08
C ASP A 58 -11.47 12.06 -5.73
N LEU A 59 -11.96 11.06 -6.48
CA LEU A 59 -13.32 11.05 -7.01
C LEU A 59 -14.39 11.01 -5.91
N ALA A 60 -14.13 10.33 -4.79
CA ALA A 60 -15.07 10.25 -3.67
C ALA A 60 -15.17 11.54 -2.86
N VAL A 61 -14.05 12.26 -2.70
CA VAL A 61 -14.03 13.57 -2.02
C VAL A 61 -14.90 14.59 -2.76
N HIS A 62 -14.90 14.54 -4.09
CA HIS A 62 -15.69 15.43 -4.95
C HIS A 62 -16.96 14.74 -5.47
N TYR A 63 -17.50 13.78 -4.72
CA TYR A 63 -18.71 13.07 -5.12
C TYR A 63 -19.90 14.05 -5.22
N ASN A 64 -20.74 13.88 -6.24
CA ASN A 64 -21.84 14.79 -6.62
C ASN A 64 -21.45 16.19 -7.13
N GLU A 65 -20.17 16.48 -7.34
CA GLU A 65 -19.73 17.74 -7.99
C GLU A 65 -19.69 17.66 -9.53
N GLY A 66 -19.99 16.49 -10.08
CA GLY A 66 -19.97 16.19 -11.51
C GLY A 66 -18.66 15.53 -11.96
N PRO A 67 -18.47 15.34 -13.29
CA PRO A 67 -17.25 14.73 -13.84
C PRO A 67 -16.01 15.59 -13.59
N ILE A 68 -14.92 14.95 -13.17
CA ILE A 68 -13.65 15.60 -12.86
C ILE A 68 -12.64 15.31 -13.97
N PHE A 69 -11.91 16.32 -14.45
CA PHE A 69 -10.87 16.10 -15.44
C PHE A 69 -9.69 15.31 -14.86
N LEU A 70 -9.13 14.41 -15.68
CA LEU A 70 -7.97 13.60 -15.28
C LEU A 70 -6.77 14.45 -14.86
N LYS A 71 -6.55 15.58 -15.53
CA LYS A 71 -5.49 16.54 -15.23
C LYS A 71 -5.59 17.11 -13.81
N ASP A 72 -6.81 17.36 -13.33
CA ASP A 72 -7.04 17.97 -12.02
C ASP A 72 -6.77 16.93 -10.91
N ILE A 73 -7.21 15.68 -11.15
CA ILE A 73 -6.89 14.54 -10.28
C ILE A 73 -5.37 14.29 -10.23
N ALA A 74 -4.73 14.29 -11.40
CA ALA A 74 -3.28 14.13 -11.55
C ALA A 74 -2.51 15.18 -10.75
N GLN A 75 -2.93 16.45 -10.87
CA GLN A 75 -2.33 17.57 -10.15
C GLN A 75 -2.50 17.43 -8.63
N ARG A 76 -3.73 17.22 -8.13
CA ARG A 76 -4.00 17.06 -6.69
C ARG A 76 -3.25 15.89 -6.07
N GLN A 77 -3.14 14.78 -6.80
CA GLN A 77 -2.47 13.59 -6.31
C GLN A 77 -0.96 13.57 -6.61
N GLY A 78 -0.42 14.53 -7.38
CA GLY A 78 0.98 14.48 -7.79
C GLY A 78 1.32 13.17 -8.54
N ILE A 79 0.40 12.71 -9.40
CA ILE A 79 0.56 11.51 -10.23
C ILE A 79 0.42 11.95 -11.69
N SER A 80 1.26 11.44 -12.59
CA SER A 80 1.14 11.82 -14.00
C SER A 80 -0.16 11.31 -14.62
N GLU A 81 -0.79 12.11 -15.48
CA GLU A 81 -1.99 11.71 -16.23
C GLU A 81 -1.74 10.41 -17.02
N LYS A 82 -0.56 10.29 -17.64
CA LYS A 82 -0.12 9.10 -18.36
C LYS A 82 -0.19 7.83 -17.48
N TYR A 83 0.08 7.94 -16.18
CA TYR A 83 -0.07 6.83 -15.27
C TYR A 83 -1.54 6.55 -14.95
N LEU A 84 -2.33 7.58 -14.62
CA LEU A 84 -3.74 7.41 -14.27
C LEU A 84 -4.57 6.82 -15.42
N TRP A 85 -4.20 7.08 -16.68
CA TRP A 85 -4.79 6.44 -17.86
C TRP A 85 -4.83 4.92 -17.78
N GLN A 86 -3.84 4.29 -17.13
CA GLN A 86 -3.75 2.84 -16.97
C GLN A 86 -4.81 2.29 -16.00
N LEU A 87 -5.30 3.13 -15.08
CA LEU A 87 -6.26 2.76 -14.04
C LEU A 87 -7.70 2.92 -14.52
N ILE A 88 -7.93 3.81 -15.48
CA ILE A 88 -9.27 4.16 -15.96
C ILE A 88 -9.99 2.96 -16.57
N HIS A 89 -9.36 2.25 -17.50
CA HIS A 89 -10.01 1.13 -18.19
C HIS A 89 -10.46 0.01 -17.24
N PRO A 90 -9.62 -0.52 -16.33
CA PRO A 90 -10.06 -1.58 -15.42
C PRO A 90 -11.13 -1.09 -14.44
N LEU A 91 -11.00 0.12 -13.87
CA LEU A 91 -12.01 0.69 -12.95
C LEU A 91 -13.36 0.94 -13.64
N LYS A 92 -13.35 1.39 -14.91
CA LYS A 92 -14.56 1.58 -15.71
C LYS A 92 -15.22 0.24 -16.03
N THR A 93 -14.42 -0.75 -16.43
CA THR A 93 -14.93 -2.08 -16.79
C THR A 93 -15.56 -2.79 -15.59
N ALA A 94 -15.00 -2.56 -14.39
CA ALA A 94 -15.57 -3.03 -13.12
C ALA A 94 -16.81 -2.23 -12.66
N GLY A 95 -17.22 -1.19 -13.39
CA GLY A 95 -18.37 -0.36 -13.03
C GLY A 95 -18.15 0.45 -11.74
N LEU A 96 -16.90 0.80 -11.43
CA LEU A 96 -16.56 1.65 -10.28
C LEU A 96 -16.54 3.14 -10.65
N ILE A 97 -16.24 3.45 -11.92
CA ILE A 97 -16.24 4.82 -12.44
C ILE A 97 -17.01 4.92 -13.76
N ASN A 98 -17.58 6.10 -13.99
CA ASN A 98 -18.11 6.52 -15.27
C ASN A 98 -17.17 7.54 -15.92
N SER A 99 -17.25 7.65 -17.24
CA SER A 99 -16.47 8.60 -18.03
C SER A 99 -17.37 9.32 -19.03
N THR A 100 -17.31 10.65 -19.00
CA THR A 100 -18.05 11.53 -19.90
C THR A 100 -17.05 12.21 -20.83
N ARG A 101 -17.37 12.29 -22.12
CA ARG A 101 -16.54 12.98 -23.13
C ARG A 101 -16.99 14.43 -23.32
N GLY A 102 -16.11 15.26 -23.87
CA GLY A 102 -16.40 16.64 -24.25
C GLY A 102 -15.80 17.69 -23.31
N ALA A 103 -16.12 18.96 -23.56
CA ALA A 103 -15.58 20.11 -22.84
C ALA A 103 -15.94 20.16 -21.34
N HIS A 104 -16.99 19.43 -20.92
CA HIS A 104 -17.40 19.24 -19.53
C HIS A 104 -17.34 17.74 -19.15
N GLY A 105 -16.47 17.00 -19.82
CA GLY A 105 -16.24 15.59 -19.58
C GLY A 105 -15.38 15.35 -18.33
N GLY A 106 -14.99 14.09 -18.14
CA GLY A 106 -14.17 13.70 -17.00
C GLY A 106 -14.55 12.33 -16.47
N TYR A 107 -14.22 12.10 -15.21
CA TYR A 107 -14.45 10.87 -14.48
C TYR A 107 -15.21 11.15 -13.19
N GLN A 108 -16.10 10.23 -12.82
CA GLN A 108 -16.85 10.28 -11.57
C GLN A 108 -17.12 8.85 -11.09
N LEU A 109 -17.46 8.68 -9.81
CA LEU A 109 -17.88 7.38 -9.30
C LEU A 109 -19.18 6.93 -10.00
N ALA A 110 -19.26 5.62 -10.26
CA ALA A 110 -20.45 5.01 -10.85
C ALA A 110 -21.50 4.57 -9.80
N LYS A 111 -21.11 4.54 -8.53
CA LYS A 111 -21.92 4.13 -7.37
C LYS A 111 -21.72 5.11 -6.21
N ASN A 112 -22.54 5.02 -5.17
CA ASN A 112 -22.32 5.82 -3.96
C ASN A 112 -20.98 5.41 -3.30
N PRO A 113 -20.25 6.35 -2.68
CA PRO A 113 -19.01 6.05 -1.95
C PRO A 113 -19.17 5.02 -0.83
N GLU A 114 -20.38 4.88 -0.26
CA GLU A 114 -20.68 3.89 0.77
C GLU A 114 -20.74 2.45 0.23
N ASP A 115 -21.02 2.29 -1.07
CA ASP A 115 -21.16 0.99 -1.74
C ASP A 115 -19.85 0.49 -2.36
N ILE A 116 -18.76 1.26 -2.22
CA ILE A 116 -17.45 0.94 -2.81
C ILE A 116 -16.45 0.69 -1.69
N THR A 117 -16.05 -0.57 -1.53
CA THR A 117 -15.03 -0.95 -0.55
C THR A 117 -13.61 -0.78 -1.10
N LEU A 118 -12.61 -0.69 -0.22
CA LEU A 118 -11.22 -0.70 -0.65
C LEU A 118 -10.84 -2.03 -1.30
N LYS A 119 -11.47 -3.14 -0.88
CA LYS A 119 -11.30 -4.46 -1.50
C LYS A 119 -11.71 -4.43 -2.98
N ASP A 120 -12.85 -3.83 -3.31
CA ASP A 120 -13.32 -3.73 -4.70
C ASP A 120 -12.30 -3.02 -5.59
N ILE A 121 -11.77 -1.89 -5.11
CA ILE A 121 -10.78 -1.11 -5.84
C ILE A 121 -9.50 -1.92 -5.99
N MET A 122 -8.99 -2.49 -4.89
CA MET A 122 -7.73 -3.22 -4.85
C MET A 122 -7.74 -4.46 -5.74
N GLN A 123 -8.83 -5.22 -5.76
CA GLN A 123 -8.97 -6.38 -6.64
C GLN A 123 -8.92 -5.99 -8.13
N VAL A 124 -9.48 -4.84 -8.49
CA VAL A 124 -9.47 -4.35 -9.88
C VAL A 124 -8.10 -3.85 -10.32
N VAL A 125 -7.35 -3.21 -9.43
CA VAL A 125 -6.07 -2.58 -9.79
C VAL A 125 -4.85 -3.45 -9.54
N GLU A 126 -4.84 -4.31 -8.52
CA GLU A 126 -3.74 -5.26 -8.26
C GLU A 126 -4.02 -6.65 -8.86
N GLY A 127 -5.29 -7.06 -8.93
CA GLY A 127 -5.66 -8.44 -9.22
C GLY A 127 -5.84 -9.26 -7.94
N PRO A 128 -5.49 -10.56 -7.95
CA PRO A 128 -5.54 -11.40 -6.76
C PRO A 128 -4.76 -10.79 -5.58
N LEU A 129 -5.40 -10.66 -4.42
CA LEU A 129 -4.82 -10.05 -3.22
C LEU A 129 -4.25 -11.11 -2.25
N CYS A 130 -3.92 -12.29 -2.77
CA CYS A 130 -3.33 -13.38 -2.01
C CYS A 130 -1.87 -13.10 -1.72
N LEU A 131 -1.43 -13.38 -0.48
CA LEU A 131 -0.03 -13.15 -0.08
C LEU A 131 0.96 -14.09 -0.75
N VAL A 132 0.50 -15.27 -1.15
CA VAL A 132 1.28 -16.28 -1.85
C VAL A 132 0.42 -16.90 -2.95
N ASP A 133 1.03 -17.18 -4.10
CA ASP A 133 0.30 -17.63 -5.29
C ASP A 133 -0.45 -18.96 -5.06
N CYS A 134 0.10 -19.85 -4.22
CA CYS A 134 -0.52 -21.14 -3.96
C CYS A 134 -1.83 -21.03 -3.17
N VAL A 135 -2.10 -19.89 -2.51
CA VAL A 135 -3.40 -19.60 -1.88
C VAL A 135 -4.44 -19.24 -2.94
N ASP A 136 -4.05 -18.45 -3.94
CA ASP A 136 -4.91 -18.06 -5.06
C ASP A 136 -5.24 -19.26 -5.97
N ASN A 137 -4.21 -19.99 -6.37
CA ASN A 137 -4.35 -21.18 -7.19
C ASN A 137 -3.60 -22.37 -6.59
N ALA A 138 -4.34 -23.34 -6.04
CA ALA A 138 -3.74 -24.55 -5.47
C ALA A 138 -3.02 -25.42 -6.52
N SER A 139 -3.40 -25.37 -7.80
CA SER A 139 -2.86 -26.26 -8.83
C SER A 139 -1.40 -25.98 -9.19
N ILE A 140 -0.88 -24.79 -8.86
CA ILE A 140 0.50 -24.41 -9.16
C ILE A 140 1.49 -24.96 -8.12
N CYS A 141 0.99 -25.59 -7.05
CA CYS A 141 1.81 -26.08 -5.95
C CYS A 141 1.46 -27.53 -5.65
N GLU A 142 2.39 -28.44 -5.93
CA GLU A 142 2.24 -29.88 -5.67
C GLU A 142 1.95 -30.19 -4.19
N ARG A 143 2.44 -29.33 -3.29
CA ARG A 143 2.25 -29.46 -1.84
C ARG A 143 0.94 -28.84 -1.36
N ALA A 144 0.11 -28.25 -2.21
CA ALA A 144 -1.05 -27.47 -1.76
C ALA A 144 -2.01 -28.26 -0.86
N SER A 145 -2.17 -29.56 -1.08
CA SER A 145 -3.03 -30.45 -0.29
C SER A 145 -2.43 -30.88 1.06
N THR A 146 -1.11 -30.80 1.25
CA THR A 146 -0.40 -31.30 2.44
C THR A 146 0.39 -30.23 3.19
N CYS A 147 0.51 -29.03 2.62
CA CYS A 147 1.29 -27.93 3.17
C CYS A 147 0.54 -27.19 4.28
N ILE A 148 0.81 -27.50 5.54
CA ILE A 148 0.18 -26.83 6.69
C ILE A 148 0.46 -25.32 6.73
N THR A 149 1.63 -24.88 6.26
CA THR A 149 1.97 -23.45 6.24
C THR A 149 1.15 -22.67 5.21
N ARG A 150 0.57 -23.34 4.20
CA ARG A 150 -0.41 -22.73 3.28
C ARG A 150 -1.63 -22.20 4.05
N ASN A 151 -2.09 -22.93 5.07
CA ASN A 151 -3.25 -22.52 5.88
C ASN A 151 -2.96 -21.22 6.65
N VAL A 152 -1.71 -21.03 7.10
CA VAL A 152 -1.27 -19.77 7.74
C VAL A 152 -1.38 -18.60 6.75
N TRP A 153 -0.97 -18.80 5.50
CA TRP A 153 -1.11 -17.78 4.46
C TRP A 153 -2.56 -17.51 4.06
N GLN A 154 -3.43 -18.53 4.07
CA GLN A 154 -4.87 -18.36 3.87
C GLN A 154 -5.48 -17.50 4.99
N GLU A 155 -5.11 -17.77 6.24
CA GLU A 155 -5.55 -17.00 7.41
C GLU A 155 -5.14 -15.53 7.29
N ALA A 156 -3.85 -15.27 7.06
CA ALA A 156 -3.32 -13.92 6.91
C ALA A 156 -4.00 -13.16 5.75
N THR A 157 -4.17 -13.81 4.59
CA THR A 157 -4.87 -13.24 3.43
C THR A 157 -6.31 -12.87 3.79
N ARG A 158 -7.03 -13.74 4.51
CA ARG A 158 -8.41 -13.45 4.91
C ARG A 158 -8.52 -12.24 5.83
N VAL A 159 -7.60 -12.08 6.78
CA VAL A 159 -7.59 -10.91 7.68
C VAL A 159 -7.41 -9.62 6.90
N ILE A 160 -6.49 -9.61 5.93
CA ILE A 160 -6.26 -8.44 5.06
C ILE A 160 -7.50 -8.14 4.22
N LEU A 161 -8.06 -9.16 3.56
CA LEU A 161 -9.26 -8.99 2.74
C LEU A 161 -10.44 -8.47 3.55
N LYS A 162 -10.67 -9.00 4.76
CA LYS A 162 -11.72 -8.54 5.67
C LYS A 162 -11.51 -7.09 6.08
N THR A 163 -10.26 -6.69 6.30
CA THR A 163 -9.92 -5.29 6.63
C THR A 163 -10.26 -4.37 5.46
N LEU A 164 -9.84 -4.71 4.24
CA LEU A 164 -10.13 -3.91 3.05
C LEU A 164 -11.63 -3.86 2.72
N GLU A 165 -12.36 -4.94 2.98
CA GLU A 165 -13.81 -5.05 2.80
C GLU A 165 -14.60 -4.20 3.80
N SER A 166 -14.10 -4.06 5.03
CA SER A 166 -14.74 -3.24 6.07
C SER A 166 -14.61 -1.72 5.86
N LEU A 167 -13.81 -1.28 4.89
CA LEU A 167 -13.52 0.13 4.64
C LEU A 167 -14.14 0.56 3.31
N THR A 168 -15.05 1.53 3.37
CA THR A 168 -15.68 2.14 2.20
C THR A 168 -15.00 3.44 1.80
N LEU A 169 -15.18 3.91 0.56
CA LEU A 169 -14.71 5.23 0.14
C LEU A 169 -15.32 6.34 1.01
N GLU A 170 -16.59 6.22 1.40
CA GLU A 170 -17.24 7.16 2.33
C GLU A 170 -16.50 7.23 3.68
N THR A 171 -16.13 6.08 4.25
CA THR A 171 -15.33 6.00 5.48
C THR A 171 -13.98 6.67 5.30
N MET A 172 -13.35 6.50 4.15
CA MET A 172 -12.05 7.11 3.86
C MET A 172 -12.15 8.63 3.69
N VAL A 173 -13.20 9.15 3.06
CA VAL A 173 -13.46 10.60 2.96
C VAL A 173 -13.61 11.20 4.35
N LYS A 174 -14.42 10.59 5.23
CA LYS A 174 -14.58 11.05 6.62
C LYS A 174 -13.24 11.15 7.35
N ARG A 175 -12.40 10.11 7.26
CA ARG A 175 -11.05 10.09 7.86
C ARG A 175 -10.10 11.12 7.27
N GLN A 176 -10.18 11.39 5.97
CA GLN A 176 -9.37 12.41 5.32
C GLN A 176 -9.72 13.80 5.88
N THR A 177 -11.01 14.13 5.97
CA THR A 177 -11.48 15.40 6.54
C THR A 177 -11.06 15.57 8.00
N GLU A 178 -11.13 14.51 8.81
CA GLU A 178 -10.64 14.54 10.20
C GLU A 178 -9.15 14.81 10.28
N LYS A 179 -8.36 14.19 9.40
CA LYS A 179 -6.90 14.35 9.35
C LYS A 179 -6.51 15.77 8.92
N GLU A 180 -7.23 16.37 7.97
CA GLU A 180 -7.00 17.75 7.54
C GLU A 180 -7.31 18.76 8.65
N LYS A 181 -8.39 18.54 9.42
CA LYS A 181 -8.73 19.37 10.59
C LYS A 181 -7.65 19.33 11.68
N GLN A 182 -6.93 18.21 11.82
CA GLN A 182 -5.83 18.08 12.80
C GLN A 182 -4.53 18.73 12.33
N ALA A 183 -4.39 18.99 11.03
CA ALA A 183 -3.21 19.61 10.45
C ALA A 183 -3.29 21.14 10.37
N THR A 184 -4.44 21.72 10.74
CA THR A 184 -4.73 23.17 10.75
C THR A 184 -4.73 23.68 12.19
#